data_AF-A0A9P8XSX5-F1
#
_entry.id   AF-A0A9P8XSX5-F1
#
_cell.length_a   1.000
_cell.length_b   1.000
_cell.length_c   1.000
_cell.angle_alpha   90.00
_cell.angle_beta   90.00
_cell.angle_gamma   90.00
#
_symmetry.space_group_name_H-M   'P 1'
#
loop_
_entity.id
_entity.type
_entity.pdbx_description
1 polymer ?
#
loop_
_entity_poly.entity_id
_entity_poly.type
_entity_poly.pdbx_seq_one_letter_code
_entity_poly.pdbx_strand_id
1 'polypeptide(L)'
;SPDQVFAYLQLYADLEYHVLICRRPECRHAISPYGAQVTAHLWNKHSVPLAGRLGLAEHIRDNYSQGLRKPTDAALPPCGSKPHPELQTYDDFSYRKCVFFTTSFHELTRHLS
;
A
#
# COMPACT_ATOMS: atom_id res chain seq x y z
N SER A 1 1.81 2.69 -21.31
CA SER A 1 2.54 3.51 -20.32
C SER A 1 2.52 2.81 -18.97
N PRO A 2 3.56 2.91 -18.12
CA PRO A 2 3.54 2.39 -16.75
C PRO A 2 2.30 2.73 -15.93
N ASP A 3 1.76 3.93 -16.12
CA ASP A 3 0.58 4.40 -15.39
C ASP A 3 -0.71 3.66 -15.80
N GLN A 4 -0.78 3.10 -17.01
CA GLN A 4 -1.97 2.38 -17.49
C GLN A 4 -2.13 1.02 -16.81
N VAL A 5 -1.02 0.31 -16.55
CA VAL A 5 -1.04 -0.98 -15.84
C VAL A 5 -1.50 -0.78 -14.40
N PHE A 6 -0.98 0.24 -13.74
CA PHE A 6 -1.36 0.57 -12.36
C PHE A 6 -2.81 1.04 -12.28
N ALA A 7 -3.25 1.90 -13.21
CA ALA A 7 -4.64 2.32 -13.27
C ALA A 7 -5.61 1.14 -13.48
N TYR A 8 -5.29 0.22 -14.40
CA TYR A 8 -6.09 -0.98 -14.65
C TYR A 8 -6.20 -1.88 -13.40
N LEU A 9 -5.09 -2.06 -12.69
CA LEU A 9 -5.04 -2.89 -11.49
C LEU A 9 -5.51 -2.19 -10.22
N GLN A 10 -5.85 -0.90 -10.30
CA GLN A 10 -6.18 -0.05 -9.15
C GLN A 10 -5.03 -0.03 -8.12
N LEU A 11 -3.82 0.13 -8.64
CA LEU A 11 -2.61 0.37 -7.87
C LEU A 11 -2.23 1.85 -7.95
N TYR A 12 -1.71 2.37 -6.85
CA TYR A 12 -1.24 3.73 -6.71
C TYR A 12 0.16 3.72 -6.09
N ALA A 13 1.13 4.32 -6.79
CA ALA A 13 2.46 4.57 -6.22
C ALA A 13 2.42 5.92 -5.51
N ASP A 14 2.46 5.89 -4.20
CA ASP A 14 2.67 7.08 -3.39
C ASP A 14 4.17 7.36 -3.36
N LEU A 15 4.57 8.44 -4.02
CA LEU A 15 5.97 8.86 -4.10
C LEU A 15 6.40 9.72 -2.91
N GLU A 16 5.45 10.26 -2.13
CA GLU A 16 5.74 11.03 -0.92
C GLU A 16 6.14 10.09 0.21
N TYR A 17 5.34 9.05 0.43
CA TYR A 17 5.61 8.04 1.45
C TYR A 17 6.35 6.82 0.91
N HIS A 18 6.64 6.80 -0.40
CA HIS A 18 7.39 5.74 -1.05
C HIS A 18 6.74 4.35 -0.88
N VAL A 19 5.41 4.26 -0.98
CA VAL A 19 4.64 3.02 -0.79
C VAL A 19 3.73 2.70 -1.96
N LEU A 20 3.47 1.41 -2.18
CA LEU A 20 2.47 0.97 -3.15
C LEU A 20 1.14 0.73 -2.43
N ILE A 21 0.06 1.28 -2.96
CA ILE A 21 -1.28 1.17 -2.37
C ILE A 21 -2.22 0.50 -3.38
N CYS A 22 -2.95 -0.53 -2.95
CA CYS A 22 -4.15 -0.95 -3.68
C CYS A 22 -5.30 -0.03 -3.31
N ARG A 23 -5.73 0.80 -4.26
CA ARG A 23 -6.77 1.81 -4.09
C ARG A 23 -8.16 1.34 -4.47
N ARG A 24 -8.37 0.02 -4.59
CA ARG A 24 -9.73 -0.52 -4.74
C ARG A 24 -10.57 -0.07 -3.53
N PRO A 25 -11.79 0.45 -3.72
CA PRO A 25 -12.58 1.03 -2.64
C PRO A 25 -12.74 0.11 -1.42
N GLU A 26 -12.88 -1.20 -1.67
CA GLU A 26 -13.02 -2.26 -0.67
C GLU A 26 -11.70 -2.70 -0.01
N CYS A 27 -10.55 -2.24 -0.49
CA CYS A 27 -9.23 -2.67 -0.02
C CYS A 27 -8.43 -1.56 0.64
N ARG A 28 -8.13 -0.49 -0.11
CA ARG A 28 -7.36 0.69 0.35
C ARG A 28 -6.19 0.31 1.26
N HIS A 29 -5.34 -0.59 0.77
CA HIS A 29 -4.30 -1.26 1.56
C HIS A 29 -2.90 -1.01 1.00
N ALA A 30 -1.93 -0.71 1.87
CA ALA A 30 -0.53 -0.59 1.49
C ALA A 30 0.11 -1.99 1.31
N ILE A 31 0.80 -2.20 0.20
CA ILE A 31 1.35 -3.50 -0.21
C ILE A 31 2.85 -3.39 -0.38
N SER A 32 3.58 -4.41 0.06
CA SER A 32 5.00 -4.53 -0.25
C SER A 32 5.21 -4.62 -1.77
N PRO A 33 6.02 -3.74 -2.39
CA PRO A 33 6.30 -3.79 -3.83
C PRO A 33 7.23 -4.96 -4.20
N TYR A 34 7.85 -5.62 -3.21
CA TYR A 34 8.86 -6.66 -3.44
C TYR A 34 8.27 -8.06 -3.52
N GLY A 35 8.92 -8.89 -4.34
CA GLY A 35 8.57 -10.29 -4.54
C GLY A 35 7.18 -10.47 -5.16
N ALA A 36 6.52 -11.58 -4.83
CA ALA A 36 5.19 -11.90 -5.33
C ALA A 36 4.05 -11.29 -4.49
N GLN A 37 4.34 -10.32 -3.59
CA GLN A 37 3.33 -9.80 -2.65
C GLN A 37 2.19 -9.07 -3.36
N VAL A 38 2.52 -8.21 -4.34
CA VAL A 38 1.49 -7.48 -5.11
C VAL A 38 0.64 -8.45 -5.94
N THR A 39 1.28 -9.41 -6.61
CA THR A 39 0.55 -10.39 -7.43
C THR A 39 -0.29 -11.32 -6.56
N ALA A 40 0.21 -11.77 -5.41
CA ALA A 40 -0.54 -12.59 -4.45
C ALA A 40 -1.69 -11.82 -3.82
N HIS A 41 -1.50 -10.55 -3.47
CA HIS A 41 -2.56 -9.68 -2.96
C HIS A 41 -3.70 -9.56 -3.99
N LEU A 42 -3.39 -9.22 -5.24
CA LEU A 42 -4.39 -9.09 -6.31
C LEU A 42 -5.17 -10.38 -6.56
N TRP A 43 -4.52 -11.54 -6.40
CA TRP A 43 -5.19 -12.83 -6.51
C TRP A 43 -6.07 -13.15 -5.31
N ASN A 44 -5.52 -13.08 -4.09
CA ASN A 44 -6.22 -13.50 -2.88
C ASN A 44 -7.36 -12.54 -2.50
N LYS A 45 -7.20 -11.23 -2.73
CA LYS A 45 -8.19 -10.22 -2.33
C LYS A 45 -9.14 -9.82 -3.45
N HIS A 46 -8.70 -9.92 -4.71
CA HIS A 46 -9.47 -9.41 -5.85
C HIS A 46 -9.67 -10.43 -6.98
N SER A 47 -9.20 -11.66 -6.80
CA SER A 47 -9.31 -12.74 -7.78
C SER A 47 -8.81 -12.36 -9.18
N VAL A 48 -7.82 -11.46 -9.27
CA VAL A 48 -7.25 -11.03 -10.55
C VAL A 48 -6.56 -12.22 -11.23
N PRO A 49 -6.96 -12.58 -12.47
CA PRO A 49 -6.41 -13.74 -13.17
C PRO A 49 -4.93 -13.53 -13.51
N LEU A 50 -4.19 -14.62 -13.70
CA LEU A 50 -2.75 -14.57 -14.02
C LEU A 50 -2.44 -13.66 -15.21
N ALA A 51 -3.22 -13.74 -16.28
CA ALA A 51 -3.05 -12.91 -17.47
C ALA A 51 -3.14 -11.40 -17.17
N GLY A 52 -3.92 -10.99 -16.17
CA GLY A 52 -4.06 -9.58 -15.78
C GLY A 52 -2.93 -9.06 -14.88
N ARG A 53 -2.12 -9.95 -14.29
CA ARG A 53 -1.02 -9.61 -13.36
C ARG A 53 0.35 -10.09 -13.85
N LEU A 54 0.42 -10.61 -15.08
CA LEU A 54 1.66 -11.07 -15.70
C LEU A 54 2.58 -9.88 -15.98
N GLY A 55 3.87 -10.00 -15.69
CA GLY A 55 4.84 -8.92 -15.89
C GLY A 55 4.75 -7.78 -14.86
N LEU A 56 3.85 -7.85 -13.88
CA LEU A 56 3.67 -6.77 -12.90
C LEU A 56 4.89 -6.59 -11.98
N ALA A 57 5.54 -7.69 -11.59
CA ALA A 57 6.71 -7.62 -10.71
C ALA A 57 7.90 -6.99 -11.42
N GLU A 58 8.12 -7.37 -12.69
CA GLU A 58 9.11 -6.76 -13.58
C GLU A 58 8.78 -5.28 -13.80
N HIS A 59 7.51 -4.96 -14.06
CA HIS A 59 7.05 -3.58 -14.24
C HIS A 59 7.34 -2.70 -13.03
N ILE A 60 7.03 -3.18 -11.82
CA ILE A 60 7.33 -2.48 -10.56
C ILE A 60 8.84 -2.28 -10.42
N ARG A 61 9.62 -3.34 -10.63
CA ARG A 61 11.08 -3.27 -10.52
C ARG A 61 11.67 -2.26 -11.51
N ASP A 62 11.26 -2.31 -12.76
CA ASP A 62 11.90 -1.53 -13.83
C ASP A 62 11.52 -0.04 -13.76
N ASN A 63 10.32 0.29 -13.28
CA ASN A 63 9.83 1.67 -13.21
C ASN A 63 9.93 2.32 -11.81
N TYR A 64 10.07 1.52 -10.75
CA TYR A 64 10.04 2.01 -9.37
C TYR A 64 11.19 1.46 -8.50
N SER A 65 12.25 0.95 -9.13
CA SER A 65 13.44 0.33 -8.50
C SER A 65 14.07 1.15 -7.37
N GLN A 66 14.04 2.49 -7.45
CA GLN A 66 14.65 3.37 -6.44
C GLN A 66 13.63 4.00 -5.49
N GLY A 67 12.32 3.80 -5.73
CA GLY A 67 11.28 4.61 -5.13
C GLY A 67 10.44 3.89 -4.09
N LEU A 68 9.97 2.67 -4.35
CA LEU A 68 8.97 2.05 -3.47
C LEU A 68 9.63 1.19 -2.40
N ARG A 69 9.11 1.28 -1.17
CA ARG A 69 9.55 0.60 0.04
C ARG A 69 8.43 -0.30 0.58
N LYS A 70 8.78 -1.20 1.50
CA LYS A 70 7.76 -1.93 2.26
C LYS A 70 6.98 -0.94 3.11
N PRO A 71 5.68 -1.17 3.35
CA PRO A 71 4.89 -0.34 4.26
C PRO A 71 5.53 -0.19 5.65
N THR A 72 6.25 -1.20 6.12
CA THR A 72 6.94 -1.22 7.41
C THR A 72 8.18 -0.31 7.47
N ASP A 73 8.78 -0.05 6.32
CA ASP A 73 10.02 0.71 6.17
C ASP A 73 9.74 2.17 5.71
N ALA A 74 8.47 2.49 5.48
CA ALA A 74 8.02 3.81 5.09
C ALA A 74 8.04 4.78 6.28
N ALA A 75 8.31 6.06 6.00
CA ALA A 75 8.22 7.09 7.02
C ALA A 75 6.79 7.17 7.53
N LEU A 76 6.64 7.16 8.85
CA LEU A 76 5.34 7.31 9.48
C LEU A 76 4.90 8.77 9.38
N PRO A 77 3.64 9.05 9.00
CA PRO A 77 3.11 10.39 9.06
C PRO A 77 3.22 10.96 10.49
N PRO A 78 3.51 12.26 10.66
CA PRO A 78 3.49 12.92 11.96
C PRO A 78 2.15 12.72 12.67
N CYS A 79 2.15 12.59 14.00
CA CYS A 79 0.92 12.47 14.76
C CYS A 79 -0.02 13.65 14.52
N GLY A 80 -1.29 13.36 14.21
CA GLY A 80 -2.29 14.39 13.87
C GLY A 80 -2.32 14.80 12.39
N SER A 81 -1.54 14.14 11.52
CA SER A 81 -1.68 14.27 10.07
C SER A 81 -3.09 13.89 9.60
N LYS A 82 -3.53 14.44 8.47
CA LYS A 82 -4.78 13.99 7.85
C LYS A 82 -4.65 12.54 7.38
N PRO A 83 -5.73 11.74 7.42
CA PRO A 83 -5.71 10.40 6.85
C PRO A 83 -5.31 10.43 5.38
N HIS A 84 -4.49 9.47 4.94
CA HIS A 84 -4.15 9.34 3.53
C HIS A 84 -5.40 8.94 2.73
N PRO A 85 -5.77 9.65 1.64
CA PRO A 85 -7.06 9.46 0.96
C PRO A 85 -7.24 8.06 0.36
N GLU A 86 -6.14 7.41 -0.02
CA GLU A 86 -6.14 6.08 -0.63
C GLU A 86 -6.06 4.92 0.40
N LEU A 87 -5.94 5.22 1.70
CA LEU A 87 -5.86 4.21 2.76
C LEU A 87 -7.16 4.12 3.56
N GLN A 88 -7.48 2.91 4.03
CA GLN A 88 -8.63 2.70 4.91
C GLN A 88 -8.34 3.25 6.32
N THR A 89 -9.28 4.02 6.87
CA THR A 89 -9.28 4.45 8.27
C THR A 89 -10.02 3.43 9.13
N TYR A 90 -9.46 3.11 10.30
CA TYR A 90 -10.13 2.33 11.35
C TYR A 90 -10.42 3.26 12.53
N ASP A 91 -11.70 3.51 12.82
CA ASP A 91 -12.14 4.49 13.83
C ASP A 91 -11.90 4.02 15.29
N ASP A 92 -11.74 2.71 15.51
CA ASP A 92 -11.79 2.09 16.85
C ASP A 92 -10.49 2.16 17.68
N PHE A 93 -9.41 2.77 17.18
CA PHE A 93 -8.11 2.83 17.89
C PHE A 93 -7.71 4.24 18.33
N SER A 94 -8.71 5.08 18.58
CA SER A 94 -8.56 6.45 19.09
C SER A 94 -8.26 6.47 20.60
N TYR A 95 -7.13 5.89 21.03
CA TYR A 95 -6.65 6.06 22.42
C TYR A 95 -5.39 6.93 22.51
N ARG A 96 -5.64 8.17 22.95
CA ARG A 96 -4.75 9.12 23.65
C ARG A 96 -3.36 9.36 23.02
N LYS A 97 -3.31 10.45 22.23
CA LYS A 97 -2.15 11.30 21.82
C LYS A 97 -1.58 11.14 20.42
N CYS A 98 -1.87 10.08 19.67
CA CYS A 98 -1.50 9.99 18.26
C CYS A 98 -2.62 9.35 17.45
N VAL A 99 -3.19 10.07 16.47
CA VAL A 99 -4.00 9.43 15.43
C VAL A 99 -3.01 8.83 14.45
N PHE A 100 -2.77 7.52 14.60
CA PHE A 100 -1.86 6.77 13.77
C PHE A 100 -2.64 6.07 12.65
N PHE A 101 -2.24 6.29 11.40
CA PHE A 101 -2.97 5.78 10.23
C PHE A 101 -2.16 4.65 9.58
N THR A 102 -2.48 3.41 9.95
CA THR A 102 -1.97 2.21 9.28
C THR A 102 -3.07 1.17 9.14
N THR A 103 -3.04 0.40 8.05
CA THR A 103 -3.90 -0.76 7.84
C THR A 103 -3.25 -2.07 8.33
N SER A 104 -2.07 -2.00 8.95
CA SER A 104 -1.34 -3.16 9.49
C SER A 104 -1.32 -3.11 11.02
N PHE A 105 -1.97 -4.08 11.66
CA PHE A 105 -1.95 -4.24 13.12
C PHE A 105 -0.53 -4.35 13.68
N HIS A 106 0.39 -4.97 12.94
CA HIS A 106 1.80 -5.08 13.32
C HIS A 106 2.48 -3.70 13.42
N GLU A 107 2.15 -2.80 12.50
CA GLU A 107 2.71 -1.45 12.47
C GLU A 107 2.11 -0.56 13.56
N LEU A 108 0.84 -0.78 13.92
CA LEU A 108 0.23 -0.13 15.07
C LEU A 108 0.97 -0.51 16.36
N THR A 109 1.24 -1.81 16.58
CA THR A 109 1.96 -2.29 17.77
C THR A 109 3.37 -1.71 17.85
N ARG A 110 4.06 -1.57 16.71
CA ARG A 110 5.38 -0.92 16.62
C ARG A 110 5.31 0.57 16.95
N HIS A 111 4.25 1.28 16.56
CA HIS A 111 4.06 2.70 16.88
C HIS A 111 3.75 2.95 18.36
N LEU A 112 3.08 2.00 19.01
CA LEU A 112 2.68 2.10 20.42
C LEU A 112 3.76 1.64 21.41
N SER A 113 4.87 1.04 20.93
CA SER A 113 6.01 0.59 21.75
C SER A 113 7.10 1.66 21.82
#